data_AF-A0A2E7BTA7-F1
#
_entry.id   AF-A0A2E7BTA7-F1
#
_cell.length_a   1.000
_cell.length_b   1.000
_cell.length_c   1.000
_cell.angle_alpha   90.00
_cell.angle_beta   90.00
_cell.angle_gamma   90.00
#
_symmetry.space_group_name_H-M   'P 1'
#
loop_
_entity.id
_entity.type
_entity.pdbx_description
1 polymer ?
#
loop_
_entity_poly.entity_id
_entity_poly.type
_entity_poly.pdbx_seq_one_letter_code
_entity_poly.pdbx_strand_id
1 'polypeptide(L)'
;MKPSIRHDWSVKEVEALFALPFHELSFRAQEAHRMFQPVGKVQLCTLSNIKSGGCPEDCAYCPQSARHNTGLQPERLIEREVVLEQALLAKDNGSTR
;
A
#
# COMPACT_ATOMS: atom_id res chain seq x y z
N MET A 1 24.84 -7.95 -15.83
CA MET A 1 25.40 -6.97 -14.86
C MET A 1 24.24 -6.16 -14.33
N LYS A 2 23.98 -6.14 -13.01
CA LYS A 2 22.89 -5.32 -12.45
C LYS A 2 23.28 -3.85 -12.60
N PRO A 3 22.44 -2.98 -13.17
CA PRO A 3 22.75 -1.56 -13.28
C PRO A 3 22.89 -0.93 -11.89
N SER A 4 23.74 0.07 -11.80
CA SER A 4 23.92 0.84 -10.57
C SER A 4 22.61 1.55 -10.21
N ILE A 5 22.17 1.39 -8.96
CA ILE A 5 20.96 2.07 -8.46
C ILE A 5 21.34 3.50 -8.11
N ARG A 6 20.64 4.46 -8.72
CA ARG A 6 20.81 5.89 -8.41
C ARG A 6 19.81 6.35 -7.34
N HIS A 7 20.21 7.32 -6.53
CA HIS A 7 19.42 7.86 -5.41
C HIS A 7 19.28 9.39 -5.45
N ASP A 8 19.71 10.03 -6.53
CA ASP A 8 19.89 11.47 -6.71
C ASP A 8 18.87 12.08 -7.69
N TRP A 9 17.64 11.60 -7.67
CA TRP A 9 16.59 12.08 -8.58
C TRP A 9 16.20 13.53 -8.29
N SER A 10 16.25 14.36 -9.32
CA SER A 10 15.66 15.70 -9.30
C SER A 10 14.18 15.67 -9.66
N VAL A 11 13.42 16.69 -9.23
CA VAL A 11 12.00 16.85 -9.57
C VAL A 11 11.79 16.84 -11.09
N LYS A 12 12.64 17.56 -11.84
CA LYS A 12 12.56 17.66 -13.30
C LYS A 12 12.70 16.30 -13.99
N GLU A 13 13.57 15.43 -13.49
CA GLU A 13 13.75 14.08 -14.04
C GLU A 13 12.52 13.21 -13.79
N VAL A 14 11.89 13.34 -12.62
CA VAL A 14 10.64 12.63 -12.31
C VAL A 14 9.50 13.15 -13.18
N GLU A 15 9.34 14.47 -13.31
CA GLU A 15 8.34 15.08 -14.20
C GLU A 15 8.48 14.60 -15.65
N ALA A 16 9.72 14.44 -16.13
CA ALA A 16 9.98 13.90 -17.45
C ALA A 16 9.47 12.45 -17.60
N LEU A 17 9.47 11.63 -16.55
CA LEU A 17 8.87 10.29 -16.57
C LEU A 17 7.34 10.35 -16.66
N PHE A 18 6.69 11.26 -15.91
CA PHE A 18 5.25 11.47 -15.97
C PHE A 18 4.78 12.01 -17.33
N ALA A 19 5.64 12.75 -18.03
CA ALA A 19 5.37 13.27 -19.36
C ALA A 19 5.55 12.24 -20.50
N LEU A 20 6.07 11.04 -20.23
CA LEU A 20 6.23 9.99 -21.24
C LEU A 20 4.86 9.49 -21.74
N PRO A 21 4.76 9.06 -23.01
CA PRO A 21 3.62 8.29 -23.46
C PRO A 21 3.40 7.07 -22.56
N PHE A 22 2.15 6.83 -22.15
CA PHE A 22 1.82 5.78 -21.18
C PHE A 22 2.37 4.39 -21.56
N HIS A 23 2.37 4.03 -22.84
CA HIS A 23 2.88 2.74 -23.32
C HIS A 23 4.40 2.63 -23.14
N GLU A 24 5.14 3.71 -23.38
CA GLU A 24 6.59 3.78 -23.19
C GLU A 24 6.94 3.69 -21.70
N LEU A 25 6.26 4.46 -20.85
CA LEU A 25 6.43 4.39 -19.39
C LEU A 25 6.14 2.98 -18.86
N SER A 26 5.04 2.38 -19.33
CA SER A 26 4.64 1.02 -18.93
C SER A 26 5.66 -0.03 -19.36
N PHE A 27 6.23 0.08 -20.56
CA PHE A 27 7.26 -0.84 -21.03
C PHE A 27 8.52 -0.75 -20.16
N ARG A 28 9.05 0.46 -19.93
CA ARG A 28 10.22 0.68 -19.07
C ARG A 28 10.00 0.19 -17.64
N ALA A 29 8.79 0.39 -17.09
CA ALA A 29 8.44 -0.12 -15.77
C ALA A 29 8.49 -1.66 -15.70
N GLN A 30 8.03 -2.35 -16.75
CA GLN A 30 8.11 -3.81 -16.82
C GLN A 30 9.57 -4.30 -16.93
N GLU A 31 10.42 -3.62 -17.70
CA GLU A 31 11.84 -3.94 -17.79
C GLU A 31 12.52 -3.83 -16.42
N ALA A 32 12.30 -2.72 -15.72
CA ALA A 32 12.82 -2.53 -14.37
C ALA A 32 12.28 -3.59 -13.38
N HIS A 33 10.97 -3.87 -13.42
CA HIS A 33 10.38 -4.89 -12.57
C HIS A 33 11.00 -6.28 -12.80
N ARG A 34 11.18 -6.71 -14.05
CA ARG A 34 11.81 -8.01 -14.38
C ARG A 34 13.28 -8.10 -13.98
N MET A 35 13.97 -6.96 -13.93
CA MET A 35 15.38 -6.90 -13.57
C MET A 35 15.62 -7.05 -12.06
N PHE A 36 14.69 -6.53 -11.25
CA PHE A 36 14.87 -6.45 -9.79
C PHE A 36 13.91 -7.33 -8.98
N GLN A 37 12.79 -7.77 -9.56
CA GLN A 37 11.79 -8.59 -8.87
C GLN A 37 11.71 -10.00 -9.45
N PRO A 38 11.38 -11.01 -8.63
CA PRO A 38 11.11 -12.36 -9.12
C PRO A 38 9.93 -12.35 -10.11
N VAL A 39 10.14 -12.96 -11.28
CA VAL A 39 9.09 -13.06 -12.31
C VAL A 39 7.93 -13.92 -11.80
N GLY A 40 6.71 -13.43 -11.97
CA GLY A 40 5.49 -14.17 -11.64
C GLY A 40 5.18 -14.27 -10.14
N LYS A 41 5.89 -13.52 -9.28
CA LYS A 41 5.59 -13.47 -7.85
C LYS A 41 4.90 -12.17 -7.46
N VAL A 42 3.95 -12.27 -6.54
CA VAL A 42 3.25 -11.16 -5.90
C VAL A 42 3.30 -11.38 -4.39
N GLN A 43 3.54 -10.32 -3.63
CA GLN A 43 3.50 -10.35 -2.17
C GLN A 43 2.05 -10.23 -1.70
N LEU A 44 1.62 -11.14 -0.83
CA LEU A 44 0.29 -11.12 -0.22
C LEU A 44 0.39 -10.62 1.23
N CYS A 45 -0.46 -9.66 1.57
CA CYS A 45 -0.57 -9.08 2.91
C CYS A 45 -2.05 -8.97 3.28
N THR A 46 -2.36 -9.25 4.55
CA THR A 46 -3.71 -9.09 5.10
C THR A 46 -3.65 -8.11 6.25
N LEU A 47 -4.51 -7.08 6.25
CA LEU A 47 -4.56 -6.06 7.28
C LEU A 47 -5.86 -6.18 8.09
N SER A 48 -5.77 -5.98 9.40
CA SER A 48 -6.94 -5.82 10.28
C SER A 48 -7.04 -4.38 10.79
N ASN A 49 -8.24 -3.80 10.68
CA ASN A 49 -8.53 -2.50 11.25
C ASN A 49 -8.92 -2.64 12.73
N ILE A 50 -7.92 -2.60 13.62
CA ILE A 50 -8.12 -2.91 15.04
C ILE A 50 -8.98 -1.87 15.79
N LYS A 51 -9.12 -0.65 15.27
CA LYS A 51 -9.96 0.41 15.82
C LYS A 51 -10.42 1.31 14.67
N SER A 52 -11.72 1.32 14.41
CA SER A 52 -12.30 2.01 13.25
C SER A 52 -13.01 3.31 13.64
N GLY A 53 -12.75 4.38 12.89
CA GLY A 53 -13.46 5.66 13.04
C GLY A 53 -13.00 6.52 14.23
N GLY A 54 -13.58 7.72 14.33
CA GLY A 54 -13.27 8.68 15.40
C GLY A 54 -11.85 9.24 15.34
N CYS A 55 -11.21 9.23 14.17
CA CYS A 55 -9.84 9.75 14.01
C CYS A 55 -9.84 11.29 14.09
N PRO A 56 -8.97 11.91 14.92
CA PRO A 56 -8.94 13.36 15.09
C PRO A 56 -8.38 14.12 13.88
N GLU A 57 -7.59 13.43 13.05
CA GLU A 57 -6.97 13.98 11.83
C GLU A 57 -8.01 14.35 10.79
N ASP A 58 -7.69 15.32 9.92
CA ASP A 58 -8.58 15.93 8.94
C ASP A 58 -8.23 15.56 7.49
N CYS A 59 -7.68 14.36 7.29
CA CYS A 59 -7.38 13.84 5.97
C CYS A 59 -8.63 13.82 5.08
N ALA A 60 -8.67 14.69 4.06
CA ALA A 60 -9.84 14.90 3.20
C ALA A 60 -10.35 13.65 2.46
N TYR A 61 -9.49 12.63 2.29
CA TYR A 61 -9.80 11.38 1.62
C TYR A 61 -10.15 10.23 2.59
N CYS A 62 -9.91 10.39 3.90
CA CYS A 62 -10.01 9.29 4.84
C CYS A 62 -11.45 9.16 5.39
N PRO A 63 -12.11 8.00 5.24
CA PRO A 63 -13.48 7.83 5.72
C PRO A 63 -13.59 7.74 7.25
N GLN A 64 -12.46 7.62 7.95
CA GLN A 64 -12.41 7.46 9.42
C GLN A 64 -12.25 8.79 10.17
N SER A 65 -12.02 9.89 9.47
CA SER A 65 -11.89 11.22 10.08
C SER A 65 -13.19 11.63 10.76
N ALA A 66 -13.11 12.04 12.02
CA ALA A 66 -14.24 12.62 12.75
C ALA A 66 -14.64 14.01 12.24
N ARG A 67 -13.86 14.60 11.31
CA ARG A 67 -14.13 15.90 10.69
C ARG A 67 -15.09 15.80 9.50
N HIS A 68 -15.38 14.59 9.02
CA HIS A 68 -16.18 14.35 7.81
C HIS A 68 -17.33 13.38 8.12
N ASN A 69 -18.51 13.65 7.56
CA ASN A 69 -19.67 12.76 7.71
C ASN A 69 -19.69 11.73 6.57
N THR A 70 -19.13 10.55 6.83
CA THR A 70 -19.03 9.46 5.85
C THR A 70 -20.02 8.32 6.10
N GLY A 71 -20.83 8.41 7.16
CA GLY A 71 -21.74 7.34 7.60
C GLY A 71 -21.05 6.16 8.30
N LEU A 72 -19.71 6.18 8.43
CA LEU A 72 -18.96 5.17 9.16
C LEU A 72 -19.36 5.17 10.64
N GLN A 73 -19.73 3.99 11.16
CA GLN A 73 -19.98 3.80 12.59
C GLN A 73 -18.66 3.56 13.32
N PRO A 74 -18.29 4.38 14.33
CA PRO A 74 -17.07 4.16 15.09
C PRO A 74 -17.14 2.86 15.90
N GLU A 75 -16.06 2.08 15.84
CA GLU A 75 -15.88 0.85 16.61
C GLU A 75 -14.74 1.04 17.62
N ARG A 76 -14.90 0.46 18.81
CA ARG A 76 -13.84 0.48 19.82
C ARG A 76 -12.66 -0.38 19.36
N LEU A 77 -11.54 -0.21 20.04
CA LEU A 77 -10.40 -1.09 19.88
C LEU A 77 -10.85 -2.54 20.16
N ILE A 78 -10.61 -3.44 19.22
CA ILE A 78 -10.92 -4.86 19.39
C ILE A 78 -10.01 -5.49 20.44
N GLU A 79 -10.53 -6.51 21.13
CA GLU A 79 -9.76 -7.24 22.14
C GLU A 79 -8.57 -7.96 21.52
N ARG A 80 -7.48 -8.06 22.29
CA ARG A 80 -6.21 -8.65 21.83
C ARG A 80 -6.41 -10.06 21.27
N GLU A 81 -7.24 -10.86 21.93
CA GLU A 81 -7.51 -12.24 21.56
C GLU A 81 -8.16 -12.32 20.17
N VAL A 82 -9.04 -11.37 19.84
CA VAL A 82 -9.66 -11.24 18.51
C VAL A 82 -8.62 -10.86 17.46
N VAL A 83 -7.69 -9.95 17.78
CA VAL A 83 -6.56 -9.61 16.87
C VAL A 83 -5.72 -10.85 16.56
N LEU A 84 -5.41 -11.65 17.59
CA LEU A 84 -4.61 -12.86 17.43
C LEU A 84 -5.35 -13.93 16.62
N GLU A 85 -6.65 -14.12 16.84
CA GLU A 85 -7.47 -15.03 16.04
C GLU A 85 -7.49 -14.62 14.56
N GLN A 86 -7.73 -13.34 14.28
CA GLN A 86 -7.69 -12.81 12.91
C GLN A 86 -6.32 -12.98 12.24
N ALA A 87 -5.23 -12.78 12.99
CA ALA A 87 -3.87 -12.96 12.49
C ALA A 87 -3.57 -14.44 12.17
N LEU A 88 -4.01 -15.37 13.02
CA LEU A 88 -3.88 -16.81 12.77
C LEU A 88 -4.68 -17.23 11.53
N LEU A 89 -5.94 -16.78 11.41
CA LEU A 89 -6.77 -17.03 10.23
C LEU A 89 -6.13 -16.47 8.95
N ALA A 90 -5.56 -15.27 9.00
CA ALA A 90 -4.85 -14.70 7.85
C ALA A 90 -3.62 -15.53 7.45
N LYS A 91 -2.86 -16.01 8.45
CA LYS A 91 -1.71 -16.89 8.22
C LYS A 91 -2.12 -18.23 7.60
N ASP A 92 -3.18 -18.84 8.12
CA ASP A 92 -3.71 -20.12 7.62
C ASP A 92 -4.25 -19.97 6.19
N ASN A 93 -4.77 -18.79 5.84
CA ASN A 93 -5.15 -18.42 4.47
C ASN A 93 -3.96 -18.06 3.55
N GLY A 94 -2.73 -18.22 4.02
CA GLY A 94 -1.51 -18.02 3.23
C GLY A 94 -0.94 -16.59 3.25
N SER A 95 -1.44 -15.71 4.13
CA SER A 95 -0.78 -14.41 4.34
C SER A 95 0.61 -14.62 4.96
N THR A 96 1.59 -13.88 4.45
CA THR A 96 2.99 -13.98 4.91
C THR A 96 3.49 -12.70 5.60
N ARG A 97 2.62 -11.68 5.65
CA ARG A 97 2.80 -10.39 6.30
C ARG A 97 1.46 -9.94 6.88
#